data_AF-A0A922CX13-F1
#
_entry.id   AF-A0A922CX13-F1
#
_cell.length_a   1.000
_cell.length_b   1.000
_cell.length_c   1.000
_cell.angle_alpha   90.00
_cell.angle_beta   90.00
_cell.angle_gamma   90.00
#
_symmetry.space_group_name_H-M   'P 1'
#
loop_
_entity.id
_entity.type
_entity.pdbx_description
1 polymer ?
#
loop_
_entity_poly.entity_id
_entity_poly.type
_entity_poly.pdbx_seq_one_letter_code
_entity_poly.pdbx_strand_id
1 'polypeptide(L)'
;MLGVWYVIQKTSTASHCITYNFTKSEEPGKYNLEQVSQHFILGLTPLKHDYRYSGVLSVPDPSVPARMKVRFPLSVAGSASYTILGTDYSTYAAIFTCQKLAFAHRRSATILSRTKELDRMFVDKMRTKLSSFGVDPYDLSIISQNNCPKHPDGATEGVNININPDTFSSHNIGEAVRKTGGVIGKLPSGTLRFE
;
A
#
# COMPACT_ATOMS: atom_id res chain seq x y z
N MET A 1 -17.30 -7.06 2.30
CA MET A 1 -15.91 -6.69 1.94
C MET A 1 -15.03 -6.28 3.13
N LEU A 2 -15.61 -5.94 4.29
CA LEU A 2 -14.82 -5.52 5.46
C LEU A 2 -13.80 -6.57 5.92
N GLY A 3 -12.76 -6.10 6.60
CA GLY A 3 -11.66 -6.89 7.14
C GLY A 3 -10.49 -7.05 6.17
N VAL A 4 -9.57 -7.94 6.56
CA VAL A 4 -8.32 -8.19 5.83
C VAL A 4 -8.54 -9.13 4.65
N TRP A 5 -7.83 -8.85 3.56
CA TRP A 5 -7.74 -9.61 2.34
C TRP A 5 -6.28 -9.72 1.89
N TYR A 6 -5.88 -10.91 1.48
CA TYR A 6 -4.58 -11.15 0.87
C TYR A 6 -4.66 -10.88 -0.62
N VAL A 7 -3.68 -10.17 -1.17
CA VAL A 7 -3.56 -10.02 -2.61
C VAL A 7 -2.92 -11.27 -3.19
N ILE A 8 -3.59 -11.89 -4.16
CA ILE A 8 -3.11 -13.09 -4.85
C ILE A 8 -2.46 -12.71 -6.18
N GLN A 9 -3.07 -11.77 -6.91
CA GLN A 9 -2.51 -11.22 -8.13
C GLN A 9 -2.77 -9.72 -8.25
N LYS A 10 -1.81 -8.98 -8.81
CA LYS A 10 -1.96 -7.53 -9.01
C LYS A 10 -1.12 -7.05 -10.19
N THR A 11 -1.65 -6.08 -10.93
CA THR A 11 -0.94 -5.46 -12.05
C THR A 11 0.21 -4.56 -11.60
N SER A 12 1.31 -4.55 -12.37
CA SER A 12 2.40 -3.57 -12.26
C SER A 12 3.02 -3.47 -10.85
N THR A 13 3.32 -4.61 -10.23
CA THR A 13 4.02 -4.67 -8.94
C THR A 13 4.99 -5.84 -8.90
N ALA A 14 6.10 -5.64 -8.18
CA ALA A 14 7.05 -6.68 -7.78
C ALA A 14 7.05 -6.87 -6.24
N SER A 15 6.06 -6.32 -5.55
CA SER A 15 5.95 -6.41 -4.10
C SER A 15 5.44 -7.79 -3.67
N HIS A 16 5.79 -8.19 -2.45
CA HIS A 16 5.31 -9.40 -1.81
C HIS A 16 4.54 -9.05 -0.53
N CYS A 17 3.83 -10.03 0.04
CA CYS A 17 3.12 -9.87 1.31
C CYS A 17 2.13 -8.70 1.31
N ILE A 18 1.41 -8.53 0.21
CA ILE A 18 0.47 -7.41 0.06
C ILE A 18 -0.87 -7.80 0.67
N THR A 19 -1.37 -6.98 1.59
CA THR A 19 -2.70 -7.14 2.20
C THR A 19 -3.49 -5.86 2.09
N TYR A 20 -4.81 -6.01 1.96
CA TYR A 20 -5.78 -4.91 1.95
C TYR A 20 -6.69 -5.08 3.17
N ASN A 21 -6.86 -4.03 3.95
CA ASN A 21 -7.80 -4.01 5.06
C ASN A 21 -8.87 -2.95 4.78
N PHE A 22 -10.13 -3.37 4.77
CA PHE A 22 -11.28 -2.50 4.57
C PHE A 22 -12.03 -2.32 5.89
N THR A 23 -12.15 -1.09 6.38
CA THR A 23 -12.89 -0.80 7.61
C THR A 23 -13.99 0.23 7.37
N LYS A 24 -15.00 0.24 8.24
CA LYS A 24 -16.05 1.27 8.17
C LYS A 24 -15.45 2.63 8.54
N SER A 25 -15.90 3.67 7.86
CA SER A 25 -15.73 5.04 8.33
C SER A 25 -16.90 5.41 9.24
N GLU A 26 -16.76 6.53 9.97
CA GLU A 26 -17.86 7.15 10.72
C GLU A 26 -18.96 7.68 9.78
N GLU A 27 -18.56 8.10 8.57
CA GLU A 27 -19.48 8.63 7.59
C GLU A 27 -20.17 7.52 6.76
N PRO A 28 -21.51 7.55 6.62
CA PRO A 28 -22.23 6.62 5.76
C PRO A 28 -21.73 6.65 4.31
N GLY A 29 -21.57 5.47 3.71
CA GLY A 29 -21.09 5.35 2.33
C GLY A 29 -19.60 5.61 2.15
N LYS A 30 -18.85 5.82 3.24
CA LYS A 30 -17.38 5.90 3.22
C LYS A 30 -16.76 4.70 3.94
N TYR A 31 -15.61 4.27 3.43
CA TYR A 31 -14.82 3.17 3.98
C TYR A 31 -13.34 3.53 3.96
N ASN A 32 -12.60 3.09 4.98
CA ASN A 32 -11.16 3.24 4.98
C ASN A 32 -10.55 2.01 4.29
N LEU A 33 -9.55 2.26 3.47
CA LEU A 33 -8.74 1.26 2.78
C LEU A 33 -7.30 1.43 3.23
N GLU A 34 -6.74 0.39 3.82
CA GLU A 34 -5.31 0.31 4.11
C GLU A 34 -4.69 -0.82 3.27
N GLN A 35 -3.67 -0.50 2.48
CA GLN A 35 -2.82 -1.49 1.85
C GLN A 35 -1.49 -1.53 2.58
N VAL A 36 -1.06 -2.72 2.99
CA VAL A 36 0.31 -2.97 3.47
C VAL A 36 1.02 -3.80 2.41
N SER A 37 2.28 -3.48 2.14
CA SER A 37 3.12 -4.25 1.21
C SER A 37 4.58 -4.20 1.64
N GLN A 38 5.34 -5.23 1.30
CA GLN A 38 6.79 -5.19 1.46
C GLN A 38 7.44 -4.91 0.12
N HIS A 39 8.40 -3.98 0.11
CA HIS A 39 9.19 -3.70 -1.07
C HIS A 39 10.60 -4.25 -0.88
N PHE A 40 11.08 -5.01 -1.87
CA PHE A 40 12.46 -5.46 -1.93
C PHE A 40 13.34 -4.27 -2.34
N ILE A 41 13.75 -3.42 -1.39
CA ILE A 41 14.85 -2.49 -1.64
C ILE A 41 16.11 -3.12 -1.04
N LEU A 42 17.05 -3.39 -1.94
CA LEU A 42 18.48 -3.72 -1.76
C LEU A 42 18.96 -3.68 -0.31
N GLY A 43 19.34 -4.85 0.21
CA GLY A 43 19.71 -5.10 1.61
C GLY A 43 20.94 -4.35 2.11
N LEU A 44 20.80 -3.04 2.34
CA LEU A 44 21.84 -2.20 2.92
C LEU A 44 21.43 -1.53 4.24
N THR A 45 20.21 -1.74 4.76
CA THR A 45 19.84 -1.27 6.10
C THR A 45 18.88 -2.21 6.82
N PRO A 46 18.96 -2.36 8.16
CA PRO A 46 18.06 -3.17 8.97
C PRO A 46 16.73 -2.44 9.27
N LEU A 47 16.24 -1.64 8.33
CA LEU A 47 14.99 -0.91 8.49
C LEU A 47 13.84 -1.76 7.96
N LYS A 48 12.84 -2.00 8.81
CA LYS A 48 11.60 -2.68 8.41
C LYS A 48 10.93 -1.83 7.31
N HIS A 49 10.94 -2.31 6.07
CA HIS A 49 10.40 -1.59 4.92
C HIS A 49 8.97 -2.07 4.61
N ASP A 50 8.04 -1.85 5.53
CA ASP A 50 6.62 -1.95 5.24
C ASP A 50 6.12 -0.63 4.63
N TYR A 51 5.65 -0.71 3.39
CA TYR A 51 4.98 0.41 2.75
C TYR A 51 3.48 0.32 3.05
N ARG A 52 2.99 1.24 3.87
CA ARG A 52 1.57 1.40 4.17
C ARG A 52 0.98 2.50 3.29
N TYR A 53 -0.12 2.18 2.62
CA TYR A 53 -0.85 3.09 1.76
C TYR A 53 -2.31 3.15 2.18
N SER A 54 -2.70 4.28 2.76
CA SER A 54 -4.05 4.49 3.30
C SER A 54 -4.85 5.45 2.42
N GLY A 55 -6.12 5.11 2.17
CA GLY A 55 -7.04 5.90 1.38
C GLY A 55 -8.48 5.77 1.86
N VAL A 56 -9.34 6.63 1.33
CA VAL A 56 -10.77 6.63 1.62
C VAL A 56 -11.54 6.24 0.36
N LEU A 57 -12.37 5.21 0.49
CA LEU A 57 -13.36 4.81 -0.51
C LEU A 57 -14.67 5.53 -0.23
N SER A 58 -15.31 6.00 -1.29
CA SER A 58 -16.62 6.65 -1.24
C SER A 58 -17.55 6.00 -2.26
N VAL A 59 -18.80 5.73 -1.85
CA VAL A 59 -19.87 5.22 -2.70
C VAL A 59 -20.69 6.40 -3.22
N PRO A 60 -20.49 6.84 -4.49
CA PRO A 60 -21.23 7.98 -5.04
C PRO A 60 -22.70 7.66 -5.34
N ASP A 61 -23.03 6.40 -5.66
CA ASP A 61 -24.39 5.95 -5.97
C ASP A 61 -24.72 4.70 -5.12
N PRO A 62 -25.61 4.83 -4.12
CA PRO A 62 -26.04 3.72 -3.27
C PRO A 62 -26.69 2.56 -4.04
N SER A 63 -27.23 2.81 -5.23
CA SER A 63 -27.85 1.78 -6.09
C SER A 63 -26.81 0.86 -6.73
N VAL A 64 -25.55 1.31 -6.83
CA VAL A 64 -24.43 0.56 -7.40
C VAL A 64 -23.22 0.63 -6.46
N PRO A 65 -23.30 0.06 -5.25
CA PRO A 65 -22.29 0.25 -4.20
C PRO A 65 -20.93 -0.37 -4.53
N ALA A 66 -20.89 -1.26 -5.53
CA ALA A 66 -19.65 -1.83 -6.06
C ALA A 66 -18.79 -0.82 -6.83
N ARG A 67 -19.36 0.29 -7.32
CA ARG A 67 -18.64 1.37 -8.01
C ARG A 67 -18.33 2.49 -7.03
N MET A 68 -17.09 2.57 -6.61
CA MET A 68 -16.58 3.54 -5.65
C MET A 68 -15.58 4.50 -6.28
N LYS A 69 -15.23 5.55 -5.55
CA LYS A 69 -14.05 6.39 -5.81
C LYS A 69 -13.09 6.27 -4.64
N VAL A 70 -11.81 6.02 -4.95
CA VAL A 70 -10.74 6.03 -3.96
C VAL A 70 -10.01 7.38 -4.01
N ARG A 71 -9.75 7.95 -2.84
CA ARG A 71 -8.91 9.13 -2.66
C ARG A 71 -7.79 8.80 -1.69
N PHE A 72 -6.56 9.09 -2.11
CA PHE A 72 -5.38 8.98 -1.26
C PHE A 72 -4.99 10.39 -0.83
N PRO A 73 -5.10 10.74 0.46
CA PRO A 73 -5.03 12.12 0.95
C PRO A 73 -3.69 12.80 0.63
N LEU A 74 -2.62 12.04 0.42
CA LEU A 74 -1.27 12.55 0.13
C LEU A 74 -0.90 12.53 -1.36
N SER A 75 -1.80 12.10 -2.25
CA SER A 75 -1.50 12.06 -3.68
C SER A 75 -1.97 13.36 -4.37
N VAL A 76 -1.02 14.09 -4.95
CA VAL A 76 -1.29 15.18 -5.93
C VAL A 76 -2.02 14.67 -7.18
N ALA A 77 -2.11 13.35 -7.34
CA ALA A 77 -2.58 12.66 -8.54
C ALA A 77 -4.11 12.45 -8.60
N GLY A 78 -4.86 13.00 -7.65
CA GLY A 78 -6.33 13.02 -7.67
C GLY A 78 -7.01 11.71 -7.25
N SER A 79 -8.31 11.59 -7.55
CA SER A 79 -9.11 10.40 -7.25
C SER A 79 -9.07 9.36 -8.37
N ALA A 80 -9.16 8.07 -8.04
CA ALA A 80 -9.31 6.99 -9.02
C ALA A 80 -10.68 6.31 -8.88
N SER A 81 -11.21 5.78 -9.98
CA SER A 81 -12.37 4.89 -9.90
C SER A 81 -11.94 3.58 -9.26
N TYR A 82 -12.78 3.00 -8.42
CA TYR A 82 -12.52 1.75 -7.73
C TYR A 82 -13.76 0.88 -7.82
N THR A 83 -13.70 -0.20 -8.59
CA THR A 83 -14.86 -1.07 -8.83
C THR A 83 -14.58 -2.49 -8.38
N ILE A 84 -15.50 -3.06 -7.62
CA ILE A 84 -15.49 -4.49 -7.31
C ILE A 84 -16.25 -5.21 -8.42
N LEU A 85 -15.55 -5.97 -9.26
CA LEU A 85 -16.13 -6.64 -10.43
C LEU A 85 -16.77 -7.98 -10.10
N GLY A 86 -16.37 -8.59 -8.99
CA GLY A 86 -16.91 -9.85 -8.49
C GLY A 86 -16.36 -10.14 -7.11
N THR A 87 -17.20 -10.64 -6.22
CA THR A 87 -16.80 -11.12 -4.89
C THR A 87 -17.92 -11.98 -4.32
N ASP A 88 -17.57 -12.96 -3.51
CA ASP A 88 -18.50 -13.68 -2.63
C ASP A 88 -18.35 -13.25 -1.16
N TYR A 89 -17.55 -12.21 -0.90
CA TYR A 89 -17.24 -11.61 0.40
C TYR A 89 -16.44 -12.48 1.40
N SER A 90 -16.44 -13.80 1.22
CA SER A 90 -15.89 -14.78 2.14
C SER A 90 -14.72 -15.58 1.56
N THR A 91 -14.51 -15.57 0.24
CA THR A 91 -13.45 -16.34 -0.41
C THR A 91 -12.59 -15.46 -1.30
N TYR A 92 -13.20 -14.77 -2.27
CA TYR A 92 -12.48 -14.02 -3.30
C TYR A 92 -13.08 -12.64 -3.55
N ALA A 93 -12.27 -11.75 -4.11
CA ALA A 93 -12.74 -10.52 -4.74
C ALA A 93 -11.85 -10.13 -5.92
N ALA A 94 -12.42 -9.48 -6.93
CA ALA A 94 -11.70 -8.85 -8.03
C ALA A 94 -12.00 -7.35 -8.03
N ILE A 95 -10.94 -6.56 -8.01
CA ILE A 95 -10.98 -5.11 -8.03
C ILE A 95 -10.38 -4.62 -9.33
N PHE A 96 -11.04 -3.63 -9.92
CA PHE A 96 -10.53 -2.84 -11.02
C PHE A 96 -10.44 -1.38 -10.60
N THR A 97 -9.30 -0.77 -10.83
CA THR A 97 -9.09 0.66 -10.61
C THR A 97 -8.62 1.34 -11.89
N CYS A 98 -9.07 2.57 -12.09
CA CYS A 98 -8.66 3.39 -13.22
C CYS A 98 -8.42 4.81 -12.75
N GLN A 99 -7.19 5.28 -12.96
CA GLN A 99 -6.78 6.64 -12.66
C GLN A 99 -6.55 7.40 -13.96
N LYS A 100 -7.20 8.56 -14.11
CA LYS A 100 -6.94 9.46 -15.22
C LYS A 100 -5.66 10.23 -14.93
N LEU A 101 -4.68 10.11 -15.82
CA LEU A 101 -3.48 10.94 -15.88
C LEU A 101 -3.64 11.96 -17.02
N ALA A 102 -2.78 12.97 -17.07
CA ALA A 102 -2.91 14.07 -18.03
C ALA A 102 -3.02 13.60 -19.49
N PHE A 103 -2.27 12.55 -19.87
CA PHE A 103 -2.21 12.02 -21.24
C PHE A 103 -2.48 10.52 -21.35
N ALA A 104 -2.87 9.85 -20.26
CA ALA A 104 -3.07 8.41 -20.23
C ALA A 104 -4.06 7.98 -19.15
N HIS A 105 -4.48 6.71 -19.20
CA HIS A 105 -5.23 6.08 -18.12
C HIS A 105 -4.40 4.96 -17.51
N ARG A 106 -4.14 5.05 -16.20
CA ARG A 106 -3.52 3.95 -15.47
C ARG A 106 -4.62 3.01 -15.01
N ARG A 107 -4.71 1.85 -15.66
CA ARG A 107 -5.60 0.75 -15.27
C ARG A 107 -4.84 -0.19 -14.35
N SER A 108 -5.49 -0.67 -13.30
CA SER A 108 -4.91 -1.66 -12.41
C SER A 108 -5.97 -2.63 -11.95
N ALA A 109 -5.57 -3.89 -11.87
CA ALA A 109 -6.40 -4.97 -11.38
C ALA A 109 -5.76 -5.66 -10.17
N THR A 110 -6.61 -6.12 -9.26
CA THR A 110 -6.20 -6.86 -8.07
C THR A 110 -7.17 -8.01 -7.83
N ILE A 111 -6.64 -9.22 -7.70
CA ILE A 111 -7.37 -10.40 -7.21
C ILE A 111 -7.04 -10.59 -5.74
N LEU A 112 -8.06 -10.68 -4.92
CA LEU A 112 -7.98 -10.84 -3.47
C LEU A 112 -8.51 -12.21 -3.03
N SER A 113 -8.00 -12.69 -1.91
CA SER A 113 -8.48 -13.88 -1.21
C SER A 113 -8.58 -13.64 0.30
N ARG A 114 -9.48 -14.35 0.98
CA ARG A 114 -9.50 -14.38 2.46
C ARG A 114 -8.37 -15.21 3.05
N THR A 115 -7.81 -16.11 2.28
CA THR A 115 -6.66 -16.95 2.65
C THR A 115 -5.41 -16.54 1.87
N LYS A 116 -4.24 -17.00 2.32
CA LYS A 116 -2.95 -16.69 1.67
C LYS A 116 -2.83 -17.24 0.24
N GLU A 117 -3.66 -18.22 -0.08
CA GLU A 117 -3.77 -18.84 -1.39
C GLU A 117 -5.22 -18.77 -1.87
N LEU A 118 -5.43 -18.98 -3.16
CA LEU A 118 -6.75 -19.03 -3.77
C LEU A 118 -6.75 -20.10 -4.86
N ASP A 119 -7.80 -20.90 -4.89
CA ASP A 119 -7.95 -21.96 -5.88
C ASP A 119 -7.88 -21.39 -7.31
N ARG A 120 -7.19 -22.13 -8.19
CA ARG A 120 -6.97 -21.75 -9.59
C ARG A 120 -8.28 -21.46 -10.33
N MET A 121 -9.35 -22.20 -10.04
CA MET A 121 -10.67 -21.97 -10.63
C MET A 121 -11.16 -20.54 -10.38
N PHE A 122 -11.02 -20.02 -9.15
CA PHE A 122 -11.41 -18.65 -8.84
C PHE A 122 -10.48 -17.62 -9.49
N VAL A 123 -9.18 -17.89 -9.50
CA VAL A 123 -8.19 -17.04 -10.17
C VAL A 123 -8.51 -16.89 -11.66
N ASP A 124 -8.73 -18.00 -12.37
CA ASP A 124 -9.00 -17.99 -13.81
C ASP A 124 -10.35 -17.33 -14.13
N LYS A 125 -11.37 -17.55 -13.29
CA LYS A 125 -12.66 -16.85 -13.37
C LYS A 125 -12.48 -15.34 -13.23
N MET A 126 -11.69 -14.87 -12.26
CA MET A 126 -11.46 -13.45 -12.03
C MET A 126 -10.61 -12.80 -13.12
N ARG A 127 -9.58 -13.50 -13.62
CA ARG A 127 -8.80 -13.07 -14.79
C ARG A 127 -9.68 -12.86 -16.01
N THR A 128 -10.58 -13.80 -16.30
CA THR A 128 -11.54 -13.69 -17.39
C THR A 128 -12.44 -12.46 -17.21
N LYS A 129 -12.96 -12.24 -15.99
CA LYS A 129 -13.78 -11.07 -15.69
C LYS A 129 -13.00 -9.75 -15.83
N LEU A 130 -11.73 -9.71 -15.45
CA LEU A 130 -10.89 -8.52 -15.57
C LEU A 130 -10.52 -8.22 -17.03
N SER A 131 -10.32 -9.26 -17.85
CA SER A 131 -10.05 -9.10 -19.28
C SER A 131 -11.17 -8.41 -20.04
N SER A 132 -12.43 -8.66 -19.66
CA SER A 132 -13.58 -7.96 -20.24
C SER A 132 -13.63 -6.46 -19.90
N PHE A 133 -12.75 -5.97 -19.02
CA PHE A 133 -12.58 -4.55 -18.65
C PHE A 133 -11.28 -3.96 -19.22
N GLY A 134 -10.64 -4.64 -20.17
CA GLY A 134 -9.45 -4.15 -20.86
C GLY A 134 -8.17 -4.20 -20.03
N VAL A 135 -8.08 -5.18 -19.13
CA VAL A 135 -6.87 -5.57 -18.40
C VAL A 135 -6.30 -6.82 -19.07
N ASP A 136 -5.03 -6.82 -19.46
CA ASP A 136 -4.40 -8.02 -19.97
C ASP A 136 -4.22 -9.05 -18.83
N PRO A 137 -4.71 -10.30 -18.94
CA PRO A 137 -4.45 -11.35 -17.96
C PRO A 137 -2.97 -11.61 -17.67
N TYR A 138 -2.09 -11.33 -18.63
CA TYR A 138 -0.63 -11.50 -18.50
C TYR A 138 0.03 -10.36 -17.70
N ASP A 139 -0.65 -9.22 -17.52
CA ASP A 139 -0.15 -8.10 -16.70
C ASP A 139 -0.29 -8.36 -15.20
N LEU A 140 -0.97 -9.45 -14.80
CA LEU A 140 -1.21 -9.82 -13.40
C LEU A 140 -0.04 -10.62 -12.82
N SER A 141 0.81 -9.94 -12.04
CA SER A 141 1.87 -10.56 -11.25
C SER A 141 1.29 -11.40 -10.11
N ILE A 142 1.86 -12.58 -9.87
CA ILE A 142 1.54 -13.42 -8.70
C ILE A 142 2.21 -12.82 -7.45
N ILE A 143 1.44 -12.67 -6.38
CA ILE A 143 1.93 -12.10 -5.13
C ILE A 143 2.12 -13.23 -4.11
N SER A 144 3.38 -13.50 -3.76
CA SER A 144 3.70 -14.45 -2.69
C SER A 144 3.24 -13.92 -1.33
N GLN A 145 2.55 -14.77 -0.57
CA GLN A 145 2.14 -14.57 0.82
C GLN A 145 2.93 -15.46 1.80
N ASN A 146 4.01 -16.06 1.30
CA ASN A 146 4.90 -16.94 2.06
C ASN A 146 6.04 -16.13 2.69
N ASN A 147 6.52 -16.58 3.86
CA ASN A 147 7.63 -15.97 4.60
C ASN A 147 7.43 -14.46 4.90
N CYS A 148 6.17 -14.03 5.01
CA CYS A 148 5.86 -12.66 5.42
C CYS A 148 6.27 -12.43 6.88
N PRO A 149 6.99 -11.34 7.20
CA PRO A 149 7.34 -10.96 8.55
C PRO A 149 6.12 -10.95 9.47
N LYS A 150 6.27 -11.57 10.64
CA LYS A 150 5.25 -11.55 11.68
C LYS A 150 5.27 -10.16 12.32
N HIS A 151 4.16 -9.43 12.24
CA HIS A 151 3.99 -8.23 13.07
C HIS A 151 3.86 -8.67 14.54
N PRO A 152 4.44 -7.94 15.51
CA PRO A 152 4.55 -8.39 16.90
C PRO A 152 3.24 -8.78 17.59
N ASP A 153 2.06 -8.31 17.15
CA ASP A 153 0.81 -8.52 17.90
C ASP A 153 -0.38 -8.96 17.04
N GLY A 154 -0.15 -9.51 15.83
CA GLY A 154 -1.25 -9.87 14.92
C GLY A 154 -2.06 -8.68 14.38
N ALA A 155 -1.71 -7.46 14.80
CA ALA A 155 -2.15 -6.20 14.23
C ALA A 155 -1.14 -5.73 13.17
N THR A 156 -1.65 -5.18 12.07
CA THR A 156 -0.87 -4.50 11.01
C THR A 156 -0.35 -3.16 11.55
N GLU A 157 0.58 -3.20 12.49
CA GLU A 157 1.48 -2.08 12.74
C GLU A 157 2.70 -2.24 11.83
N GLY A 158 2.52 -1.88 10.57
CA GLY A 158 3.65 -1.36 9.81
C GLY A 158 4.08 0.02 10.31
N VAL A 159 5.30 0.44 10.01
CA VAL A 159 5.76 1.78 10.38
C VAL A 159 4.78 2.80 9.81
N ASN A 160 4.06 3.50 10.69
CA ASN A 160 3.17 4.57 10.30
C ASN A 160 4.08 5.76 9.98
N ILE A 161 4.56 5.86 8.73
CA ILE A 161 5.21 7.08 8.26
C ILE A 161 4.09 8.11 8.09
N ASN A 162 3.60 8.62 9.22
CA ASN A 162 2.71 9.74 9.27
C ASN A 162 3.57 10.97 8.98
N ILE A 163 3.65 11.37 7.71
CA ILE A 163 4.28 12.64 7.32
C ILE A 163 3.32 13.74 7.77
N ASN A 164 3.45 14.12 9.04
CA ASN A 164 2.70 15.21 9.65
C ASN A 164 3.22 16.53 9.06
N PRO A 165 2.35 17.45 8.55
CA PRO A 165 2.78 18.74 7.99
C PRO A 165 3.57 19.64 8.97
N ASP A 166 3.55 19.36 10.27
CA ASP A 166 4.30 20.13 11.27
C ASP A 166 5.77 19.72 11.43
N THR A 167 6.21 18.67 10.71
CA THR A 167 7.59 18.14 10.80
C THR A 167 8.63 19.07 10.16
N PHE A 168 8.21 20.08 9.40
CA PHE A 168 9.07 21.15 8.87
C PHE A 168 8.70 22.51 9.44
N SER A 169 8.48 22.61 10.76
CA SER A 169 8.63 23.90 11.43
C SER A 169 10.11 24.13 11.78
N SER A 170 10.61 25.33 11.47
CA SER A 170 11.98 25.79 11.71
C SER A 170 12.43 25.74 13.17
N HIS A 171 11.54 25.36 14.10
CA HIS A 171 11.84 25.20 15.52
C HIS A 171 12.54 23.87 15.86
N ASN A 172 12.36 22.79 15.08
CA ASN A 172 12.97 21.49 15.39
C ASN A 172 14.39 21.30 14.85
N ILE A 173 14.84 22.15 13.92
CA ILE A 173 16.23 22.14 13.43
C ILE A 173 17.19 22.62 14.54
N GLY A 174 16.74 23.51 15.44
CA GLY A 174 17.54 24.02 16.55
C GLY A 174 17.88 22.99 17.62
N GLU A 175 16.98 22.05 17.91
CA GLU A 175 17.24 21.01 18.93
C GLU A 175 18.15 19.89 18.42
N ALA A 176 18.07 19.54 17.13
CA ALA A 176 18.94 18.54 16.52
C ALA A 176 20.42 19.00 16.48
N VAL A 177 20.66 20.30 16.26
CA VAL A 177 22.01 20.88 16.34
C VAL A 177 22.51 20.91 17.79
N ARG A 178 21.63 21.13 18.78
CA ARG A 178 22.03 21.17 20.20
C ARG A 178 22.43 19.80 20.77
N LYS A 179 21.86 18.69 20.27
CA LYS A 179 22.22 17.32 20.72
C LYS A 179 23.52 16.77 20.13
N THR A 180 24.08 17.41 19.09
CA THR A 180 25.33 16.96 18.46
C THR A 180 26.58 17.62 19.08
N GLY A 181 26.41 18.69 19.86
CA GLY A 181 27.52 19.43 20.49
C GLY A 181 28.11 18.82 21.78
N GLY A 182 27.61 17.67 22.24
CA GLY A 182 28.01 17.07 23.52
C GLY A 182 29.10 16.00 23.46
N VAL A 183 29.57 15.60 22.27
CA VAL A 183 30.56 14.52 22.11
C VAL A 183 31.76 15.02 21.31
N ILE A 184 32.51 15.98 21.87
CA ILE A 184 33.88 16.26 21.44
C ILE A 184 34.77 16.15 22.67
N GLY A 185 35.32 14.95 22.87
CA GLY A 185 36.25 14.65 23.94
C GLY A 185 37.31 13.66 23.49
N LYS A 186 38.52 14.19 23.24
CA LYS A 186 39.83 13.52 23.03
C LYS A 186 40.09 12.87 21.66
N LEU A 187 40.78 13.60 20.78
CA LEU A 187 41.79 13.03 19.88
C LEU A 187 43.18 13.15 20.55
N PRO A 188 44.05 12.14 20.48
CA PRO A 188 45.47 12.30 20.82
C PRO A 188 46.23 12.95 19.66
N SER A 189 47.14 13.85 20.01
CA SER A 189 48.06 14.54 19.10
C SER A 189 48.89 13.57 18.26
N GLY A 190 48.88 13.78 16.94
CA GLY A 190 49.76 13.11 16.00
C GLY A 190 50.08 14.04 14.83
N THR A 191 51.15 14.81 15.00
CA THR A 191 51.78 15.63 13.94
C THR A 191 52.47 14.73 12.94
N LEU A 192 52.13 14.80 11.64
CA LEU A 192 53.05 14.41 10.58
C LEU A 192 52.93 15.33 9.36
N ARG A 193 54.11 15.78 8.93
CA ARG A 193 54.43 16.81 7.93
C ARG A 193 54.19 16.33 6.50
N PHE A 194 53.99 17.31 5.63
CA PHE A 194 54.05 17.20 4.17
C PHE A 194 55.51 17.17 3.70
N GLU A 195 55.85 16.18 2.88
CA GLU A 195 56.68 16.28 1.67
C GLU A 195 56.06 15.39 0.58
#